data_AF-A0A1B9H0K2-F1
#
_entry.id   AF-A0A1B9H0K2-F1
#
_cell.length_a   1.000
_cell.length_b   1.000
_cell.length_c   1.000
_cell.angle_alpha   90.00
_cell.angle_beta   90.00
_cell.angle_gamma   90.00
#
_symmetry.space_group_name_H-M   'P 1'
#
loop_
_entity.id
_entity.type
_entity.pdbx_description
1 polymer ?
#
loop_
_entity_poly.entity_id
_entity_poly.type
_entity_poly.pdbx_seq_one_letter_code
_entity_poly.pdbx_strand_id
1 'polypeptide(L)'
;MPLKRKDSDETSSKGSSVGGGPKKQRAYNGKNPWTAAEDQKFIEHIDKLVKDKLWAAVKDDPELAVRGANGIRTHWEAMVRKLKK
;
A
#
# COMPACT_ATOMS: atom_id res chain seq x y z
N MET A 1 3.86 49.16 0.27
CA MET A 1 5.05 48.54 -0.38
C MET A 1 6.23 48.76 0.57
N PRO A 2 7.21 47.86 0.80
CA PRO A 2 7.44 46.51 0.29
C PRO A 2 8.03 45.45 1.30
N LEU A 3 8.14 44.19 0.81
CA LEU A 3 9.20 43.16 0.97
C LEU A 3 9.46 42.37 2.29
N LYS A 4 8.83 41.18 2.36
CA LYS A 4 9.40 39.80 2.47
C LYS A 4 10.86 39.63 2.94
N ARG A 5 11.07 38.84 4.01
CA ARG A 5 11.91 37.60 4.04
C ARG A 5 11.84 36.89 5.40
N LYS A 6 11.57 35.58 5.36
CA LYS A 6 11.93 34.63 6.42
C LYS A 6 13.42 34.29 6.29
N ASP A 7 14.08 34.08 7.42
CA ASP A 7 14.78 32.83 7.81
C ASP A 7 15.98 33.14 8.73
N SER A 8 16.30 32.15 9.58
CA SER A 8 17.53 31.97 10.40
C SER A 8 17.47 32.56 11.81
N ASP A 9 18.02 31.97 12.87
CA ASP A 9 18.55 30.62 13.18
C ASP A 9 18.91 30.65 14.70
N GLU A 10 19.16 29.48 15.27
CA GLU A 10 19.96 29.23 16.49
C GLU A 10 19.39 29.36 17.92
N THR A 11 19.22 28.16 18.49
CA THR A 11 19.74 27.70 19.79
C THR A 11 19.10 28.17 21.10
N SER A 12 18.51 27.21 21.82
CA SER A 12 18.50 27.24 23.28
C SER A 12 18.83 25.86 23.84
N SER A 13 19.68 25.89 24.87
CA SER A 13 20.50 24.80 25.37
C SER A 13 19.84 24.01 26.52
N LYS A 14 20.35 22.78 26.69
CA LYS A 14 20.51 22.02 27.95
C LYS A 14 19.25 21.46 28.66
N GLY A 15 19.06 20.15 28.48
CA GLY A 15 18.36 19.26 29.41
C GLY A 15 19.28 18.07 29.79
N SER A 16 19.24 17.68 31.05
CA SER A 16 20.26 16.94 31.81
C SER A 16 20.52 15.47 31.43
N SER A 17 21.76 15.05 31.72
CA SER A 17 22.30 13.68 31.75
C SER A 17 21.57 12.76 32.74
N VAL A 18 21.13 11.56 32.32
CA VAL A 18 21.34 10.25 33.00
C VAL A 18 21.11 9.09 31.99
N GLY A 19 22.06 8.16 31.87
CA GLY A 19 21.80 6.78 31.44
C GLY A 19 21.95 6.43 29.95
N GLY A 20 23.19 6.32 29.46
CA GLY A 20 23.49 5.74 28.15
C GLY A 20 23.39 4.21 28.14
N GLY A 21 22.17 3.67 28.07
CA GLY A 21 21.97 2.30 27.60
C GLY A 21 22.22 2.22 26.08
N PRO A 22 22.66 1.08 25.52
CA PRO A 22 22.82 0.94 24.08
C PRO A 22 21.48 1.27 23.43
N LYS A 23 21.44 2.37 22.65
CA LYS A 23 20.27 2.73 21.87
C LYS A 23 19.98 1.53 20.99
N LYS A 24 18.93 0.76 21.31
CA LYS A 24 18.33 -0.19 20.36
C LYS A 24 18.10 0.64 19.11
N GLN A 25 18.95 0.46 18.10
CA GLN A 25 18.64 0.91 16.76
C GLN A 25 17.29 0.25 16.48
N ARG A 26 16.21 1.04 16.52
CA ARG A 26 14.95 0.59 15.94
C ARG A 26 15.35 0.24 14.53
N ALA A 27 15.34 -1.06 14.21
CA ALA A 27 15.50 -1.50 12.84
C ALA A 27 14.58 -0.61 12.05
N TYR A 28 15.16 0.15 11.12
CA TYR A 28 14.36 0.91 10.20
C TYR A 28 13.55 -0.14 9.47
N ASN A 29 12.30 -0.34 9.92
CA ASN A 29 11.24 -0.97 9.12
C ASN A 29 10.94 0.04 8.01
N GLY A 30 11.96 0.31 7.18
CA GLY A 30 11.78 0.98 5.91
C GLY A 30 10.62 0.27 5.25
N LYS A 31 9.66 1.06 4.80
CA LYS A 31 8.63 0.57 3.91
C LYS A 31 9.40 -0.03 2.74
N ASN A 32 9.57 -1.35 2.71
CA ASN A 32 10.19 -2.02 1.58
C ASN A 32 9.31 -1.62 0.39
N PRO A 33 9.85 -0.86 -0.58
CA PRO A 33 9.07 -0.55 -1.76
C PRO A 33 8.80 -1.89 -2.44
N TRP A 34 7.54 -2.15 -2.77
CA TRP A 34 7.16 -3.34 -3.51
C TRP A 34 8.01 -3.41 -4.77
N THR A 35 8.71 -4.52 -4.94
CA THR A 35 9.48 -4.76 -6.15
C THR A 35 8.55 -5.28 -7.25
N ALA A 36 8.85 -4.98 -8.51
CA ALA A 36 8.04 -5.45 -9.64
C ALA A 36 7.89 -6.99 -9.65
N ALA A 37 8.87 -7.72 -9.12
CA ALA A 37 8.82 -9.18 -8.97
C ALA A 37 7.83 -9.63 -7.88
N GLU A 38 7.68 -8.87 -6.80
CA GLU A 38 6.68 -9.13 -5.75
C GLU A 38 5.28 -8.79 -6.23
N ASP A 39 5.11 -7.67 -6.93
CA ASP A 39 3.82 -7.30 -7.54
C ASP A 39 3.32 -8.36 -8.52
N GLN A 40 4.22 -8.94 -9.32
CA GLN A 40 3.85 -9.99 -10.27
C GLN A 40 3.37 -11.26 -9.54
N LYS A 41 4.08 -11.69 -8.50
CA LYS A 41 3.66 -12.82 -7.64
C LYS A 41 2.37 -12.53 -6.89
N PHE A 42 2.17 -11.29 -6.47
CA PHE A 42 0.99 -10.84 -5.77
C PHE A 42 -0.23 -10.88 -6.68
N ILE A 43 -0.12 -10.35 -7.90
CA ILE A 43 -1.16 -10.42 -8.93
C ILE A 43 -1.53 -11.87 -9.24
N GLU A 44 -0.55 -12.77 -9.37
CA GLU A 44 -0.81 -14.20 -9.60
C GLU A 44 -1.56 -14.88 -8.44
N HIS A 45 -1.23 -14.53 -7.20
CA HIS A 45 -1.94 -15.04 -6.03
C HIS A 45 -3.38 -14.54 -5.96
N ILE A 46 -3.60 -13.27 -6.26
CA ILE A 46 -4.96 -12.71 -6.30
C ILE A 46 -5.75 -13.33 -7.44
N ASP A 47 -5.15 -13.56 -8.61
CA ASP A 47 -5.84 -14.19 -9.74
C ASP A 47 -6.35 -15.60 -9.40
N LYS A 48 -5.56 -16.40 -8.67
CA LYS A 48 -5.98 -17.71 -8.18
C LYS A 48 -7.14 -17.60 -7.18
N LEU A 49 -7.04 -16.70 -6.20
CA LEU A 49 -8.09 -16.45 -5.22
C LEU A 49 -9.39 -16.01 -5.89
N VAL A 50 -9.29 -15.17 -6.91
CA VAL A 50 -10.44 -14.63 -7.60
C VAL A 50 -11.17 -15.73 -8.38
N LYS A 51 -10.44 -16.59 -9.08
CA LYS A 51 -11.04 -17.69 -9.86
C LYS A 51 -11.83 -18.68 -9.00
N ASP A 52 -11.33 -18.98 -7.80
CA ASP A 52 -11.95 -19.93 -6.86
C ASP A 52 -13.05 -19.31 -6.01
N LYS A 53 -12.82 -18.12 -5.43
CA LYS A 53 -13.65 -17.61 -4.33
C LYS A 53 -14.41 -16.32 -4.63
N LEU A 54 -14.06 -15.58 -5.69
CA LEU A 54 -14.69 -14.26 -5.93
C LEU A 54 -16.18 -14.40 -6.21
N TRP A 55 -16.58 -15.34 -7.06
CA TRP A 55 -18.00 -15.55 -7.33
C TRP A 55 -18.76 -15.95 -6.07
N ALA A 56 -18.19 -16.85 -5.26
CA ALA A 56 -18.82 -17.30 -4.03
C ALA A 56 -18.98 -16.18 -3.00
N ALA A 57 -18.06 -15.22 -2.97
CA ALA A 57 -18.11 -14.08 -2.04
C ALA A 57 -19.03 -12.95 -2.52
N VAL A 58 -19.25 -12.82 -3.82
CA VAL A 58 -19.91 -11.65 -4.43
C VAL A 58 -21.33 -11.96 -4.94
N LYS A 59 -21.71 -13.25 -5.01
CA LYS A 59 -23.06 -13.67 -5.41
C LYS A 59 -24.19 -13.14 -4.50
N ASP A 60 -23.87 -12.81 -3.25
CA ASP A 60 -24.85 -12.35 -2.27
C ASP A 60 -25.06 -10.81 -2.37
N ASP A 61 -24.18 -10.11 -3.09
CA ASP A 61 -24.34 -8.69 -3.37
C ASP A 61 -25.27 -8.48 -4.58
N PRO A 62 -26.41 -7.78 -4.41
CA PRO A 62 -27.42 -7.66 -5.46
C PRO A 62 -26.91 -6.93 -6.71
N GLU A 63 -25.98 -5.97 -6.57
CA GLU A 63 -25.44 -5.22 -7.70
C GLU A 63 -24.49 -6.04 -8.57
N LEU A 64 -23.67 -6.90 -7.94
CA LEU A 64 -22.69 -7.72 -8.62
C LEU A 64 -23.28 -9.04 -9.11
N ALA A 65 -24.29 -9.57 -8.42
CA ALA A 65 -25.06 -10.73 -8.86
C ALA A 65 -25.71 -10.52 -10.25
N VAL A 66 -26.16 -9.29 -10.56
CA VAL A 66 -26.73 -8.92 -11.88
C VAL A 66 -25.74 -9.15 -13.02
N ARG A 67 -24.44 -8.97 -12.77
CA ARG A 67 -23.38 -9.20 -13.77
C ARG A 67 -23.08 -10.69 -13.98
N GLY A 68 -23.44 -11.54 -13.02
CA GLY A 68 -23.18 -12.96 -13.03
C GLY A 68 -21.69 -13.32 -12.89
N ALA A 69 -21.42 -14.61 -12.69
CA ALA A 69 -20.07 -15.14 -12.49
C ALA A 69 -19.10 -14.74 -13.62
N ASN A 70 -19.56 -14.79 -14.86
CA ASN A 70 -18.74 -14.47 -16.03
C ASN A 70 -18.44 -12.97 -16.13
N GLY A 71 -19.41 -12.11 -15.80
CA GLY A 71 -19.21 -10.65 -15.81
C GLY A 71 -18.17 -10.21 -14.79
N ILE A 72 -18.17 -10.83 -13.60
CA ILE A 72 -17.20 -10.53 -12.55
C ILE A 72 -15.80 -11.03 -12.93
N ARG A 73 -15.69 -12.25 -13.48
CA ARG A 73 -14.41 -12.81 -13.96
C ARG A 73 -13.79 -11.96 -15.07
N THR A 74 -14.57 -11.59 -16.09
CA THR A 74 -14.10 -10.75 -17.19
C THR A 74 -13.71 -9.34 -16.72
N HIS A 75 -14.43 -8.78 -15.74
CA HIS A 75 -14.07 -7.51 -15.13
C HIS A 75 -12.73 -7.58 -14.38
N TRP A 76 -12.51 -8.65 -13.63
CA TRP A 76 -11.23 -8.91 -12.96
C TRP A 76 -10.08 -9.08 -13.96
N GLU A 77 -10.25 -9.87 -15.02
CA GLU A 77 -9.24 -10.03 -16.08
C GLU A 77 -8.88 -8.69 -16.73
N ALA A 78 -9.87 -7.82 -16.96
CA ALA A 78 -9.65 -6.48 -17.47
C ALA A 78 -8.86 -5.59 -16.48
N MET A 79 -9.09 -5.73 -15.16
CA MET A 79 -8.28 -5.05 -14.14
C MET A 79 -6.84 -5.56 -14.12
N VAL A 80 -6.64 -6.87 -14.13
CA VAL A 80 -5.29 -7.48 -14.13
C VAL A 80 -4.48 -7.04 -15.36
N ARG A 81 -5.11 -6.95 -16.53
CA ARG A 81 -4.45 -6.46 -17.75
C ARG A 81 -4.03 -4.99 -17.64
N LYS A 82 -4.75 -4.16 -16.88
CA LYS A 82 -4.35 -2.77 -16.59
C LYS A 82 -3.20 -2.70 -15.59
N LEU A 83 -3.18 -3.58 -14.59
CA LEU A 83 -2.11 -3.63 -13.58
C LEU A 83 -0.78 -4.16 -14.12
N LYS A 84 -0.82 -4.95 -15.21
CA LYS A 84 0.37 -5.50 -15.88
C LYS A 84 0.97 -4.58 -16.96
N LYS A 85 0.35 -3.43 -17.24
CA LYS A 85 0.75 -2.50 -18.31
C LYS A 85 1.48 -1.30 -17.72
#